data_AF-A0A529HJS5-F1
#
_entry.id   AF-A0A529HJS5-F1
#
_cell.length_a   1.000
_cell.length_b   1.000
_cell.length_c   1.000
_cell.angle_alpha   90.00
_cell.angle_beta   90.00
_cell.angle_gamma   90.00
#
_symmetry.space_group_name_H-M   'P 1'
#
loop_
_entity.id
_entity.type
_entity.pdbx_description
1 polymer ?
#
loop_
_entity_poly.entity_id
_entity_poly.type
_entity_poly.pdbx_seq_one_letter_code
_entity_poly.pdbx_strand_id
1 'polypeptide(L)'
;DNVAQPMELAHLPYRKGGSFEDYVGERGLEKRGKRKWRKSVFDVVDRLRAALQPDYVVIGGGNVDKLDEMPADSRRGDNTRAFEGGFRLWRDKALIV
;
A
#
# COMPACT_ATOMS: atom_id res chain seq x y z
N ASP A 1 -3.96 7.32 -20.78
CA ASP A 1 -5.28 7.29 -20.13
C ASP A 1 -5.13 7.24 -18.61
N ASN A 2 -6.03 7.89 -17.87
CA ASN A 2 -6.02 7.92 -16.40
C ASN A 2 -6.95 6.82 -15.85
N VAL A 3 -6.46 5.58 -15.82
CA VAL A 3 -7.25 4.42 -15.39
C VAL A 3 -7.06 4.14 -13.89
N ALA A 4 -8.15 3.97 -13.16
CA ALA A 4 -8.17 3.51 -11.78
C ALA A 4 -8.55 2.03 -11.73
N GLN A 5 -7.54 1.16 -11.63
CA GLN A 5 -7.74 -0.28 -11.53
C GLN A 5 -7.73 -0.73 -10.06
N PRO A 6 -8.83 -1.28 -9.50
CA PRO A 6 -8.82 -1.86 -8.16
C PRO A 6 -8.03 -3.18 -8.14
N MET A 7 -7.42 -3.48 -6.99
CA MET A 7 -6.64 -4.70 -6.77
C MET A 7 -6.90 -5.27 -5.37
N GLU A 8 -7.19 -6.57 -5.29
CA GLU A 8 -7.30 -7.31 -4.04
C GLU A 8 -6.03 -8.15 -3.81
N LEU A 9 -5.05 -7.55 -3.14
CA LEU A 9 -3.71 -8.13 -2.95
C LEU A 9 -3.50 -8.76 -1.57
N ALA A 10 -4.42 -8.51 -0.63
CA ALA A 10 -4.30 -8.87 0.78
C ALA A 10 -3.98 -10.37 0.98
N HIS A 11 -4.68 -11.23 0.24
CA HIS A 11 -4.61 -12.69 0.38
C HIS A 11 -3.51 -13.36 -0.45
N LEU A 12 -2.71 -12.59 -1.21
CA LEU A 12 -1.62 -13.15 -1.98
C LEU A 12 -0.61 -13.84 -1.05
N PRO A 13 -0.07 -15.01 -1.44
CA PRO A 13 0.87 -15.76 -0.62
C PRO A 13 2.17 -14.97 -0.47
N TYR A 14 2.70 -14.95 0.76
CA TYR A 14 3.91 -14.22 1.07
C TYR A 14 5.04 -15.11 1.59
N ARG A 15 5.03 -15.42 2.89
CA ARG A 15 6.10 -16.19 3.54
C ARG A 15 5.53 -17.07 4.63
N LYS A 16 6.17 -18.23 4.83
CA LYS A 16 5.82 -19.21 5.87
C LYS A 16 4.31 -19.51 5.94
N GLY A 17 3.69 -19.67 4.77
CA GLY A 17 2.26 -19.97 4.64
C GLY A 17 1.30 -18.83 4.97
N GLY A 18 1.78 -17.61 5.26
CA GLY A 18 0.92 -16.45 5.46
C GLY A 18 0.84 -15.55 4.23
N SER A 19 -0.22 -14.75 4.18
CA SER A 19 -0.54 -13.77 3.14
C SER A 19 0.21 -12.44 3.34
N PHE A 20 0.06 -11.48 2.42
CA PHE A 20 0.54 -10.11 2.66
C PHE A 20 -0.12 -9.50 3.89
N GLU A 21 -1.45 -9.57 3.99
CA GLU A 21 -2.19 -8.97 5.11
C GLU A 21 -1.75 -9.52 6.47
N ASP A 22 -1.44 -10.82 6.56
CA ASP A 22 -0.92 -11.44 7.78
C ASP A 22 0.36 -10.79 8.31
N TYR A 23 1.15 -10.20 7.40
CA TYR A 23 2.47 -9.64 7.70
C TYR A 23 2.48 -8.12 7.77
N VAL A 24 1.71 -7.43 6.92
CA VAL A 24 1.71 -5.97 6.79
C VAL A 24 0.47 -5.28 7.36
N GLY A 25 -0.59 -6.03 7.69
CA GLY A 25 -1.77 -5.51 8.39
C GLY A 25 -1.52 -5.22 9.88
N GLU A 26 -2.52 -4.64 10.57
CA GLU A 26 -2.43 -4.31 12.01
C GLU A 26 -2.13 -5.54 12.85
N ARG A 27 -2.78 -6.68 12.57
CA ARG A 27 -2.53 -7.94 13.26
C ARG A 27 -1.07 -8.39 13.14
N GLY A 28 -0.48 -8.23 11.95
CA GLY A 28 0.93 -8.54 11.71
C GLY A 28 1.86 -7.60 12.48
N LEU A 29 1.51 -6.32 12.54
CA LEU A 29 2.21 -5.32 13.33
C LEU A 29 2.21 -5.63 14.83
N GLU A 30 1.04 -5.86 15.42
CA GLU A 30 0.88 -6.14 16.85
C GLU A 30 1.63 -7.42 17.25
N LYS A 31 1.45 -8.50 16.47
CA LYS A 31 2.03 -9.82 16.76
C LYS A 31 3.55 -9.85 16.61
N ARG A 32 4.12 -9.11 15.65
CA ARG A 32 5.54 -9.23 15.27
C ARG A 32 6.40 -8.03 15.69
N GLY A 33 5.75 -6.94 16.12
CA GLY A 33 6.38 -5.69 16.52
C GLY A 33 6.85 -4.84 15.33
N LYS A 34 6.92 -3.51 15.57
CA LYS A 34 7.25 -2.48 14.57
C LYS A 34 8.45 -2.84 13.69
N ARG A 35 9.58 -3.26 14.29
CA ARG A 35 10.82 -3.57 13.56
C ARG A 35 10.62 -4.65 12.48
N LYS A 36 9.93 -5.76 12.81
CA LYS A 36 9.70 -6.86 11.84
C LYS A 36 8.60 -6.49 10.84
N TRP A 37 7.60 -5.74 11.28
CA TRP A 37 6.54 -5.24 10.43
C TRP A 37 7.08 -4.29 9.35
N ARG A 38 7.89 -3.28 9.70
CA ARG A 38 8.52 -2.37 8.74
C ARG A 38 9.32 -3.11 7.67
N LYS A 39 10.16 -4.07 8.07
CA LYS A 39 10.90 -4.94 7.13
C LYS A 39 9.97 -5.69 6.18
N SER A 40 8.78 -6.07 6.64
CA SER A 40 7.80 -6.77 5.81
C SER A 40 7.10 -5.81 4.85
N VAL A 41 6.79 -4.58 5.29
CA VAL A 41 6.26 -3.52 4.42
C VAL A 41 7.23 -3.23 3.27
N PHE A 42 8.51 -3.01 3.56
CA PHE A 42 9.54 -2.77 2.54
C PHE A 42 9.61 -3.91 1.53
N ASP A 43 9.70 -5.15 2.02
CA ASP A 43 9.78 -6.32 1.13
C ASP A 43 8.53 -6.52 0.25
N VAL A 44 7.34 -6.24 0.79
CA VAL A 44 6.09 -6.32 0.02
C VAL A 44 6.04 -5.21 -1.03
N VAL A 45 6.44 -3.99 -0.69
CA VAL A 45 6.52 -2.88 -1.65
C VAL A 45 7.50 -3.22 -2.77
N ASP A 46 8.70 -3.72 -2.45
CA ASP A 46 9.70 -4.10 -3.45
C ASP A 46 9.18 -5.20 -4.41
N ARG A 47 8.45 -6.19 -3.88
CA ARG A 47 7.81 -7.24 -4.71
C ARG A 47 6.76 -6.68 -5.65
N LEU A 48 5.89 -5.80 -5.15
CA LEU A 48 4.85 -5.17 -5.95
C LEU A 48 5.45 -4.24 -7.00
N ARG A 49 6.52 -3.51 -6.66
CA ARG A 49 7.26 -2.69 -7.61
C ARG A 49 7.89 -3.52 -8.72
N ALA A 50 8.50 -4.66 -8.39
CA ALA A 50 9.06 -5.56 -9.38
C ALA A 50 7.99 -6.15 -10.31
N ALA A 51 6.79 -6.45 -9.79
CA ALA A 51 5.71 -7.06 -10.56
C ALA A 51 4.93 -6.06 -11.43
N LEU A 52 4.67 -4.85 -10.90
CA LEU A 52 3.79 -3.86 -11.53
C LEU A 52 4.54 -2.72 -12.22
N GLN A 53 5.85 -2.60 -11.97
CA GLN A 53 6.74 -1.57 -12.50
C GLN A 53 6.16 -0.13 -12.44
N PRO A 54 5.67 0.34 -11.27
CA PRO A 54 5.15 1.70 -11.15
C PRO A 54 6.27 2.72 -11.14
N ASP A 55 6.00 3.92 -11.67
CA ASP A 55 6.91 5.07 -11.54
C ASP A 55 7.13 5.47 -10.08
N TYR A 56 6.08 5.40 -9.26
CA TYR A 56 6.14 5.66 -7.83
C TYR A 56 5.03 4.94 -7.06
N VAL A 57 5.23 4.76 -5.75
CA VAL A 57 4.26 4.16 -4.84
C VAL A 57 3.77 5.18 -3.82
N VAL A 58 2.46 5.21 -3.58
CA VAL A 58 1.87 6.00 -2.48
C VAL A 58 1.41 5.03 -1.40
N ILE A 59 2.02 5.09 -0.22
CA ILE A 59 1.63 4.26 0.92
C ILE A 59 0.67 5.08 1.78
N GLY A 60 -0.59 4.65 1.85
CA GLY A 60 -1.61 5.27 2.70
C GLY A 60 -1.99 4.41 3.91
N GLY A 61 -3.19 4.65 4.43
CA GLY A 61 -3.77 3.90 5.56
C GLY A 61 -3.24 4.35 6.92
N GLY A 62 -3.99 4.02 7.98
CA GLY A 62 -3.72 4.51 9.34
C GLY A 62 -2.39 4.09 9.95
N ASN A 63 -1.70 3.12 9.35
CA ASN A 63 -0.40 2.62 9.82
C ASN A 63 0.79 3.31 9.18
N VAL A 64 0.59 4.17 8.19
CA VAL A 64 1.71 4.77 7.47
C VAL A 64 2.64 5.52 8.43
N ASP A 65 2.10 6.22 9.44
CA ASP A 65 2.88 6.98 10.45
C ASP A 65 3.76 6.13 11.35
N LYS A 66 3.58 4.80 11.30
CA LYS A 66 4.45 3.86 11.97
C LYS A 66 5.71 3.55 11.15
N LEU A 67 5.80 3.96 9.87
CA LEU A 67 7.03 3.94 9.06
C LEU A 67 7.86 5.21 9.34
N ASP A 68 9.07 5.01 9.83
CA ASP A 68 10.10 6.05 10.02
C ASP A 68 10.79 6.43 8.70
N GLU A 69 11.02 5.44 7.84
CA GLU A 69 11.57 5.62 6.50
C GLU A 69 10.59 5.10 5.44
N MET A 70 10.70 5.64 4.23
CA MET A 70 9.90 5.18 3.09
C MET A 70 10.71 4.21 2.23
N PRO A 71 10.08 3.16 1.65
CA PRO A 71 10.73 2.35 0.62
C PRO A 71 11.13 3.20 -0.59
N ALA A 72 12.04 2.68 -1.42
CA ALA A 72 12.48 3.39 -2.62
C ALA A 72 11.30 3.77 -3.52
N ASP A 73 11.38 4.96 -4.12
CA ASP A 73 10.36 5.55 -5.01
C ASP A 73 8.95 5.57 -4.41
N SER A 74 8.88 5.63 -3.07
CA SER A 74 7.63 5.66 -2.32
C SER A 74 7.47 6.98 -1.57
N ARG A 75 6.22 7.42 -1.45
CA ARG A 75 5.84 8.58 -0.64
C ARG A 75 4.66 8.28 0.26
N ARG A 76 4.59 9.00 1.37
CA ARG A 76 3.48 8.95 2.31
C ARG A 76 2.23 9.55 1.67
N GLY A 77 1.12 8.82 1.73
CA GLY A 77 -0.20 9.32 1.41
C GLY A 77 -0.79 10.07 2.61
N ASP A 78 -1.58 11.10 2.32
CA ASP A 78 -2.39 11.79 3.33
C ASP A 78 -3.80 11.18 3.32
N ASN A 79 -4.34 10.86 4.50
CA ASN A 79 -5.69 10.35 4.65
C ASN A 79 -6.77 11.29 4.07
N THR A 80 -6.50 12.60 3.99
CA THR A 80 -7.40 13.56 3.33
C THR A 80 -7.65 13.23 1.85
N ARG A 81 -6.73 12.49 1.20
CA ARG A 81 -6.87 12.05 -0.19
C ARG A 81 -8.02 11.07 -0.42
N ALA A 82 -8.52 10.40 0.62
CA ALA A 82 -9.70 9.54 0.50
C ALA A 82 -10.94 10.36 0.07
N PHE A 83 -11.15 11.53 0.67
CA PHE A 83 -12.26 12.43 0.31
C PHE A 83 -12.09 13.00 -1.09
N GLU A 84 -10.87 13.44 -1.42
CA GLU A 84 -10.57 13.97 -2.74
C GLU A 84 -10.77 12.91 -3.84
N GLY A 85 -10.36 11.67 -3.61
CA GLY A 85 -10.61 10.55 -4.52
C GLY A 85 -12.12 10.34 -4.76
N GLY A 86 -12.92 10.40 -3.71
CA GLY A 86 -14.39 10.34 -3.82
C GLY A 86 -14.96 11.47 -4.68
N PHE A 87 -14.47 12.70 -4.54
CA PHE A 87 -14.91 13.81 -5.41
C PHE A 87 -14.47 13.62 -6.87
N ARG A 88 -13.24 13.13 -7.10
CA ARG A 88 -12.72 12.88 -8.45
C ARG A 88 -13.52 11.81 -9.18
N LEU A 89 -13.94 10.75 -8.48
CA LEU A 89 -14.78 9.70 -9.04
C LEU A 89 -16.04 10.23 -9.75
N TRP A 90 -16.65 11.29 -9.22
CA TRP A 90 -17.87 11.88 -9.78
C TRP A 90 -17.63 13.07 -10.72
N ARG A 91 -16.54 13.81 -10.53
CA ARG A 91 -16.33 15.12 -11.17
C ARG A 91 -15.26 15.09 -12.25
N ASP A 92 -14.31 14.17 -12.20
CA ASP A 92 -13.20 14.10 -13.13
C ASP A 92 -13.57 13.24 -14.34
N LYS A 93 -13.87 13.90 -15.47
CA LYS A 93 -14.23 13.23 -16.71
C LYS A 93 -13.06 12.50 -17.39
N ALA A 94 -11.81 12.78 -16.97
CA ALA A 94 -10.64 12.11 -17.50
C ALA A 94 -10.34 10.80 -16.78
N LEU A 95 -10.95 10.56 -15.61
CA LEU A 95 -10.78 9.33 -14.84
C LEU A 95 -11.64 8.21 -15.46
N ILE A 96 -10.98 7.11 -15.79
CA ILE A 96 -11.63 5.87 -16.22
C ILE A 96 -11.55 4.90 -15.04
N VAL A 97 -12.68 4.32 -14.66
CA VAL A 97 -12.80 3.37 -13.52
C VAL A 97 -13.36 2.07 -14.03
#